data_AF-A0A9W8PXE3-F1
#
_entry.id   AF-A0A9W8PXE3-F1
#
_cell.length_a   1.000
_cell.length_b   1.000
_cell.length_c   1.000
_cell.angle_alpha   90.00
_cell.angle_beta   90.00
_cell.angle_gamma   90.00
#
_symmetry.space_group_name_H-M   'P 1'
#
loop_
_entity.id
_entity.type
_entity.pdbx_description
1 polymer ?
#
loop_
_entity_poly.entity_id
_entity_poly.type
_entity_poly.pdbx_seq_one_letter_code
_entity_poly.pdbx_strand_id
1 'polypeptide(L)'
;MASTEDRMAGAAPESHDKTIPADGPAQDAQSDNAPSDDQIRDEKAAAGLTKWQKVKAHLIKFKWWYLLGIVILLAILLPLLFTVIIPAIVQNILNGQKLPIEGGALQVISPDEVNMSIITSLDTPLAANLKPVDLYLYNKETHPMSSFLMLKLPDLHLNHKTDVTVVNQTMKVTNHTELLLWFNEFFDKPKVELSLEGKPEIHLGALKYHRSLEKTIEIPSLTYLDGFGLIDLTFDLQSNRTSKYNMKGNLNIPNSGVLRLGLGNLTFNVMSGETRLGLINLWDLQLWPGNNTVPFEGNFFFDELVPNLSEILDSQKGSLSQGYIEFNATGNSTMANGEHIKYVEGVLNKKHIRFTVPVISLLGDVVGGLLHADQGSLVNIFGGAVGNSTLLEHVLGHWDGSGGSSSGNATRGLFGRSNGGKSRSWMWSLMKLGLTRKGL
;
A
#
# COMPACT_ATOMS: atom_id res chain seq x y z
N MET A 1 -39.78 -45.56 14.06
CA MET A 1 -40.96 -45.43 14.93
C MET A 1 -41.31 -43.95 14.92
N ALA A 2 -42.39 -43.52 14.25
CA ALA A 2 -43.80 -43.65 14.65
C ALA A 2 -44.20 -42.56 15.67
N SER A 3 -45.35 -41.87 15.58
CA SER A 3 -46.48 -42.01 14.64
C SER A 3 -47.17 -40.68 14.31
N THR A 4 -48.04 -40.71 13.30
CA THR A 4 -49.04 -39.70 12.91
C THR A 4 -50.25 -39.62 13.86
N GLU A 5 -51.18 -38.69 13.54
CA GLU A 5 -52.62 -38.68 13.85
C GLU A 5 -53.04 -38.30 15.30
N ASP A 6 -54.22 -37.70 15.57
CA ASP A 6 -55.25 -37.00 14.75
C ASP A 6 -56.28 -36.31 15.71
N ARG A 7 -57.35 -35.69 15.17
CA ARG A 7 -58.69 -35.38 15.76
C ARG A 7 -58.88 -33.97 16.34
N MET A 8 -60.08 -33.36 16.30
CA MET A 8 -61.34 -33.57 15.54
C MET A 8 -62.04 -32.20 15.49
N ALA A 9 -62.54 -31.72 14.34
CA ALA A 9 -63.92 -31.92 13.82
C ALA A 9 -65.06 -31.34 14.69
N GLY A 10 -65.92 -30.52 14.05
CA GLY A 10 -67.19 -30.01 14.56
C GLY A 10 -68.06 -29.54 13.40
N ALA A 11 -69.37 -29.83 13.40
CA ALA A 11 -70.20 -29.72 12.20
C ALA A 11 -71.71 -29.57 12.50
N ALA A 12 -72.46 -29.20 11.44
CA ALA A 12 -73.91 -29.36 11.29
C ALA A 12 -74.78 -28.29 12.03
N PRO A 13 -76.13 -28.23 11.81
CA PRO A 13 -76.70 -27.08 11.11
C PRO A 13 -78.02 -26.53 11.72
N GLU A 14 -78.66 -25.55 11.07
CA GLU A 14 -80.03 -25.09 11.39
C GLU A 14 -80.85 -24.74 10.13
N SER A 15 -82.18 -24.79 10.25
CA SER A 15 -83.13 -24.54 9.16
C SER A 15 -84.53 -24.11 9.67
N HIS A 16 -85.16 -23.15 8.97
CA HIS A 16 -86.60 -22.84 9.00
C HIS A 16 -86.99 -22.25 7.60
N ASP A 17 -88.14 -22.48 6.93
CA ASP A 17 -89.57 -22.59 7.32
C ASP A 17 -90.17 -21.19 7.64
N LYS A 18 -91.37 -20.70 7.21
CA LYS A 18 -92.56 -21.17 6.44
C LYS A 18 -93.50 -19.90 6.19
N THR A 19 -94.62 -19.74 5.43
CA THR A 19 -95.52 -20.53 4.51
C THR A 19 -96.62 -19.63 3.80
N ILE A 20 -97.36 -20.18 2.79
CA ILE A 20 -98.78 -19.92 2.30
C ILE A 20 -99.21 -18.66 1.44
N PRO A 21 -100.42 -18.60 0.77
CA PRO A 21 -100.51 -18.31 -0.70
C PRO A 21 -101.76 -17.47 -1.16
N ALA A 22 -102.19 -17.63 -2.44
CA ALA A 22 -103.58 -17.77 -2.98
C ALA A 22 -103.52 -17.83 -4.54
N ASP A 23 -104.43 -18.39 -5.36
CA ASP A 23 -105.62 -19.26 -5.21
C ASP A 23 -105.83 -20.10 -6.52
N GLY A 24 -106.84 -20.99 -6.63
CA GLY A 24 -107.15 -21.80 -7.84
C GLY A 24 -108.59 -21.61 -8.39
N PRO A 25 -109.24 -22.58 -9.12
CA PRO A 25 -108.76 -23.74 -9.90
C PRO A 25 -109.54 -23.94 -11.26
N ALA A 26 -109.55 -25.17 -11.83
CA ALA A 26 -110.51 -25.73 -12.85
C ALA A 26 -110.45 -25.22 -14.33
N GLN A 27 -110.85 -25.95 -15.40
CA GLN A 27 -111.25 -27.38 -15.59
C GLN A 27 -111.12 -27.85 -17.08
N ASP A 28 -111.06 -29.17 -17.26
CA ASP A 28 -111.44 -30.07 -18.39
C ASP A 28 -111.81 -29.54 -19.80
N ALA A 29 -111.22 -30.12 -20.87
CA ALA A 29 -111.95 -30.62 -22.07
C ALA A 29 -111.06 -31.38 -23.09
N GLN A 30 -111.48 -32.59 -23.44
CA GLN A 30 -110.91 -33.58 -24.36
C GLN A 30 -111.28 -33.35 -25.85
N SER A 31 -110.35 -33.56 -26.80
CA SER A 31 -110.61 -34.14 -28.13
C SER A 31 -109.33 -34.44 -28.94
N ASP A 32 -109.31 -35.54 -29.69
CA ASP A 32 -108.19 -36.01 -30.52
C ASP A 32 -108.04 -35.29 -31.87
N ASN A 33 -106.82 -35.29 -32.46
CA ASN A 33 -106.52 -35.86 -33.79
C ASN A 33 -105.06 -35.63 -34.25
N ALA A 34 -104.38 -36.72 -34.64
CA ALA A 34 -103.22 -36.89 -35.56
C ALA A 34 -101.97 -35.96 -35.50
N PRO A 35 -100.74 -36.49 -35.70
CA PRO A 35 -99.49 -35.73 -35.60
C PRO A 35 -99.06 -35.02 -36.89
N SER A 36 -98.14 -34.06 -36.74
CA SER A 36 -97.27 -33.54 -37.81
C SER A 36 -95.98 -33.02 -37.17
N ASP A 37 -94.82 -33.50 -37.61
CA ASP A 37 -93.56 -33.40 -36.85
C ASP A 37 -92.74 -32.11 -37.06
N ASP A 38 -91.88 -31.88 -36.05
CA ASP A 38 -90.63 -31.12 -36.01
C ASP A 38 -90.57 -29.58 -36.19
N GLN A 39 -90.50 -28.88 -35.05
CA GLN A 39 -89.24 -28.43 -34.38
C GLN A 39 -87.98 -28.15 -35.25
N ILE A 40 -87.07 -27.20 -34.95
CA ILE A 40 -86.97 -26.07 -33.99
C ILE A 40 -86.24 -24.95 -34.74
N ARG A 41 -86.52 -23.66 -34.48
CA ARG A 41 -85.53 -22.61 -34.80
C ARG A 41 -85.51 -21.34 -33.94
N ASP A 42 -85.45 -21.50 -32.61
CA ASP A 42 -85.19 -20.39 -31.69
C ASP A 42 -83.84 -20.45 -30.98
N GLU A 43 -83.23 -19.28 -30.97
CA GLU A 43 -81.87 -18.90 -30.61
C GLU A 43 -81.46 -19.22 -29.15
N LYS A 44 -80.33 -19.91 -28.96
CA LYS A 44 -79.56 -19.85 -27.70
C LYS A 44 -78.38 -18.90 -27.83
N ALA A 45 -78.53 -17.71 -27.25
CA ALA A 45 -77.44 -16.74 -27.14
C ALA A 45 -76.24 -17.33 -26.35
N ALA A 46 -75.07 -17.41 -27.00
CA ALA A 46 -73.87 -17.97 -26.40
C ALA A 46 -73.17 -16.96 -25.47
N ALA A 47 -72.84 -17.38 -24.25
CA ALA A 47 -72.15 -16.53 -23.28
C ALA A 47 -70.79 -16.03 -23.81
N GLY A 48 -70.59 -14.71 -23.78
CA GLY A 48 -69.43 -14.06 -24.39
C GLY A 48 -68.10 -14.40 -23.71
N LEU A 49 -67.21 -15.09 -24.43
CA LEU A 49 -65.88 -15.45 -23.93
C LEU A 49 -65.09 -14.22 -23.43
N THR A 50 -64.55 -14.33 -22.21
CA THR A 50 -63.76 -13.28 -21.56
C THR A 50 -62.47 -12.97 -22.32
N LYS A 51 -61.92 -11.76 -22.12
CA LYS A 51 -60.68 -11.31 -22.79
C LYS A 51 -59.53 -12.32 -22.64
N TRP A 52 -59.38 -12.91 -21.45
CA TRP A 52 -58.39 -13.97 -21.17
C TRP A 52 -58.61 -15.25 -21.99
N GLN A 53 -59.85 -15.71 -22.16
CA GLN A 53 -60.16 -16.87 -23.00
C GLN A 53 -59.84 -16.59 -24.48
N LYS A 54 -60.08 -15.36 -24.95
CA LYS A 54 -59.73 -14.94 -26.33
C LYS A 54 -58.22 -14.89 -26.57
N VAL A 55 -57.42 -14.37 -25.61
CA VAL A 55 -55.95 -14.42 -25.67
C VAL A 55 -55.44 -15.87 -25.62
N LYS A 56 -56.01 -16.71 -24.73
CA LYS A 56 -55.65 -18.13 -24.64
C LYS A 56 -55.96 -18.89 -25.94
N ALA A 57 -57.10 -18.61 -26.58
CA ALA A 57 -57.46 -19.16 -27.89
C ALA A 57 -56.52 -18.66 -29.01
N HIS A 58 -56.12 -17.39 -29.01
CA HIS A 58 -55.15 -16.85 -29.97
C HIS A 58 -53.78 -17.51 -29.85
N LEU A 59 -53.26 -17.61 -28.62
CA LEU A 59 -52.02 -18.32 -28.33
C LEU A 59 -52.09 -19.80 -28.74
N ILE A 60 -53.22 -20.47 -28.55
CA ILE A 60 -53.44 -21.86 -28.99
C ILE A 60 -53.48 -21.96 -30.53
N LYS A 61 -54.16 -21.05 -31.22
CA LYS A 61 -54.31 -21.07 -32.69
C LYS A 61 -52.99 -20.84 -33.43
N PHE A 62 -52.10 -20.01 -32.87
CA PHE A 62 -50.83 -19.64 -33.50
C PHE A 62 -49.58 -20.25 -32.84
N LYS A 63 -49.72 -21.29 -32.00
CA LYS A 63 -48.60 -21.95 -31.28
C LYS A 63 -47.37 -22.19 -32.14
N TRP A 64 -47.54 -22.76 -33.33
CA TRP A 64 -46.44 -23.10 -34.23
C TRP A 64 -45.68 -21.88 -34.78
N TRP A 65 -46.39 -20.77 -35.03
CA TRP A 65 -45.76 -19.52 -35.46
C TRP A 65 -45.00 -18.83 -34.32
N TYR A 66 -45.56 -18.84 -33.10
CA TYR A 66 -44.83 -18.36 -31.92
C TYR A 66 -43.63 -19.25 -31.59
N LEU A 67 -43.75 -20.58 -31.71
CA LEU A 67 -42.64 -21.53 -31.52
C LEU A 67 -41.54 -21.29 -32.55
N LEU A 68 -41.87 -21.16 -33.84
CA LEU A 68 -40.91 -20.83 -34.90
C LEU A 68 -40.23 -19.48 -34.64
N GLY A 69 -40.99 -18.45 -34.25
CA GLY A 69 -40.45 -17.14 -33.89
C GLY A 69 -39.51 -17.19 -32.69
N ILE A 70 -39.83 -17.98 -31.66
CA ILE A 70 -38.97 -18.21 -30.49
C ILE A 70 -37.70 -18.98 -30.88
N VAL A 71 -37.79 -19.98 -31.77
CA VAL A 71 -36.62 -20.72 -32.27
C VAL A 71 -35.69 -19.80 -33.08
N ILE A 72 -36.22 -18.96 -33.96
CA ILE A 72 -35.43 -17.98 -34.72
C ILE A 72 -34.81 -16.95 -33.76
N LEU A 73 -35.57 -16.46 -32.77
CA LEU A 73 -35.07 -15.54 -31.75
C LEU A 73 -33.91 -16.17 -30.96
N LEU A 74 -34.05 -17.41 -30.48
CA LEU A 74 -32.97 -18.13 -29.78
C LEU A 74 -31.76 -18.36 -30.69
N ALA A 75 -31.97 -18.74 -31.96
CA ALA A 75 -30.90 -18.99 -32.91
C ALA A 75 -30.04 -17.74 -33.23
N ILE A 76 -30.61 -16.54 -33.08
CA ILE A 76 -29.88 -15.26 -33.22
C ILE A 76 -29.33 -14.81 -31.86
N LEU A 77 -30.13 -14.92 -30.79
CA LEU A 77 -29.81 -14.40 -29.46
C LEU A 77 -28.70 -15.20 -28.76
N LEU A 78 -28.69 -16.54 -28.83
CA LEU A 78 -27.66 -17.35 -28.17
C LEU A 78 -26.25 -17.05 -28.71
N PRO A 79 -25.99 -17.08 -30.04
CA PRO A 79 -24.67 -16.74 -30.57
C PRO A 79 -24.24 -15.32 -30.20
N LEU A 80 -25.14 -14.34 -30.28
CA LEU A 80 -24.84 -12.94 -29.96
C LEU A 80 -24.57 -12.73 -28.46
N LEU A 81 -25.31 -13.42 -27.58
CA LEU A 81 -25.11 -13.40 -26.14
C LEU A 81 -23.74 -13.99 -25.75
N PHE A 82 -23.41 -15.18 -26.26
CA PHE A 82 -22.22 -15.92 -25.84
C PHE A 82 -20.92 -15.49 -26.55
N THR A 83 -20.99 -14.96 -27.78
CA THR A 83 -19.79 -14.54 -28.53
C THR A 83 -19.50 -13.04 -28.46
N VAL A 84 -20.49 -12.19 -28.18
CA VAL A 84 -20.31 -10.73 -28.10
C VAL A 84 -20.61 -10.19 -26.70
N ILE A 85 -21.83 -10.38 -26.18
CA ILE A 85 -22.27 -9.70 -24.94
C ILE A 85 -21.47 -10.16 -23.72
N ILE A 86 -21.44 -11.45 -23.40
CA ILE A 86 -20.73 -11.95 -22.21
C ILE A 86 -19.21 -11.68 -22.30
N PRO A 87 -18.52 -11.93 -23.43
CA PRO A 87 -17.12 -11.55 -23.59
C PRO A 87 -16.83 -10.05 -23.44
N ALA A 88 -17.77 -9.17 -23.78
CA ALA A 88 -17.64 -7.72 -23.54
C ALA A 88 -17.84 -7.36 -22.06
N ILE A 89 -18.82 -7.98 -21.39
CA ILE A 89 -19.04 -7.81 -19.94
C ILE A 89 -17.82 -8.27 -19.14
N VAL A 90 -17.20 -9.41 -19.48
CA VAL A 90 -15.97 -9.90 -18.85
C VAL A 90 -14.82 -8.89 -19.00
N GLN A 91 -14.63 -8.31 -20.19
CA GLN A 91 -13.61 -7.27 -20.39
C GLN A 91 -13.90 -6.02 -19.55
N ASN A 92 -15.17 -5.59 -19.46
CA ASN A 92 -15.55 -4.43 -18.66
C ASN A 92 -15.32 -4.67 -17.16
N ILE A 93 -15.58 -5.89 -16.65
CA ILE A 93 -15.29 -6.28 -15.27
C ILE A 93 -13.77 -6.24 -14.98
N LEU A 94 -12.94 -6.75 -15.91
CA LEU A 94 -11.48 -6.69 -15.79
C LEU A 94 -10.97 -5.25 -15.77
N ASN A 95 -11.35 -4.43 -16.76
CA ASN A 95 -10.94 -3.04 -16.86
C ASN A 95 -11.37 -2.22 -15.63
N GLY A 96 -12.53 -2.56 -15.05
CA GLY A 96 -13.08 -1.96 -13.84
C GLY A 96 -12.43 -2.39 -12.52
N GLN A 97 -11.62 -3.47 -12.49
CA GLN A 97 -10.91 -3.89 -11.27
C GLN A 97 -9.96 -2.78 -10.78
N LYS A 98 -9.94 -2.54 -9.48
CA LYS A 98 -9.04 -1.55 -8.87
C LYS A 98 -7.68 -2.11 -8.48
N LEU A 99 -7.60 -3.40 -8.13
CA LEU A 99 -6.39 -4.10 -7.67
C LEU A 99 -5.62 -3.29 -6.60
N PRO A 100 -6.26 -2.88 -5.49
CA PRO A 100 -5.57 -2.16 -4.42
C PRO A 100 -4.49 -3.06 -3.82
N ILE A 101 -3.25 -2.55 -3.73
CA ILE A 101 -2.22 -3.22 -2.95
C ILE A 101 -2.49 -2.90 -1.47
N GLU A 102 -3.07 -3.86 -0.75
CA GLU A 102 -3.45 -3.72 0.67
C GLU A 102 -2.23 -3.98 1.58
N GLY A 103 -1.23 -4.73 1.10
CA GLY A 103 0.04 -4.94 1.78
C GLY A 103 0.96 -5.88 0.99
N GLY A 104 2.13 -6.20 1.55
CA GLY A 104 3.04 -7.18 0.95
C GLY A 104 4.48 -7.05 1.43
N ALA A 105 5.38 -7.70 0.69
CA ALA A 105 6.82 -7.57 0.87
C ALA A 105 7.53 -7.63 -0.49
N LEU A 106 8.58 -6.82 -0.66
CA LEU A 106 9.54 -6.89 -1.75
C LEU A 106 10.93 -7.01 -1.13
N GLN A 107 11.59 -8.14 -1.34
CA GLN A 107 12.91 -8.43 -0.80
C GLN A 107 13.89 -8.74 -1.94
N VAL A 108 15.05 -8.11 -1.92
CA VAL A 108 16.14 -8.41 -2.85
C VAL A 108 16.80 -9.73 -2.45
N ILE A 109 17.04 -10.62 -3.43
CA ILE A 109 17.83 -11.85 -3.24
C ILE A 109 19.22 -11.70 -3.87
N SER A 110 19.26 -11.22 -5.11
CA SER A 110 20.48 -11.08 -5.92
C SER A 110 20.30 -9.93 -6.93
N PRO A 111 21.30 -9.63 -7.79
CA PRO A 111 21.16 -8.63 -8.84
C PRO A 111 20.06 -8.97 -9.86
N ASP A 112 19.75 -10.26 -10.03
CA ASP A 112 18.84 -10.80 -11.05
C ASP A 112 17.55 -11.41 -10.46
N GLU A 113 17.43 -11.54 -9.13
CA GLU A 113 16.26 -12.15 -8.48
C GLU A 113 15.75 -11.35 -7.28
N VAL A 114 14.43 -11.18 -7.23
CA VAL A 114 13.69 -10.58 -6.11
C VAL A 114 12.63 -11.55 -5.60
N ASN A 115 12.40 -11.56 -4.30
CA ASN A 115 11.27 -12.25 -3.70
C ASN A 115 10.13 -11.26 -3.45
N MET A 116 8.92 -11.60 -3.88
CA MET A 116 7.74 -10.76 -3.71
C MET A 116 6.58 -11.53 -3.06
N SER A 117 5.91 -10.85 -2.13
CA SER A 117 4.59 -11.19 -1.62
C SER A 117 3.66 -10.00 -1.82
N ILE A 118 2.43 -10.23 -2.26
CA ILE A 118 1.41 -9.19 -2.45
C ILE A 118 0.13 -9.64 -1.76
N ILE A 119 -0.51 -8.74 -1.03
CA ILE A 119 -1.88 -8.83 -0.54
C ILE A 119 -2.68 -7.79 -1.32
N THR A 120 -3.72 -8.23 -2.03
CA THR A 120 -4.62 -7.40 -2.82
C THR A 120 -6.04 -7.96 -2.76
N SER A 121 -7.02 -7.26 -3.34
CA SER A 121 -8.38 -7.77 -3.45
C SER A 121 -8.98 -7.56 -4.84
N LEU A 122 -9.77 -8.54 -5.27
CA LEU A 122 -10.62 -8.50 -6.45
C LEU A 122 -12.07 -8.36 -6.01
N ASP A 123 -12.90 -7.70 -6.82
CA ASP A 123 -14.34 -7.64 -6.61
C ASP A 123 -15.09 -7.94 -7.90
N THR A 124 -15.69 -9.12 -7.98
CA THR A 124 -16.42 -9.58 -9.16
C THR A 124 -17.93 -9.60 -8.90
N PRO A 125 -18.77 -8.99 -9.76
CA PRO A 125 -20.23 -9.00 -9.61
C PRO A 125 -20.86 -10.38 -9.86
N LEU A 126 -20.07 -11.34 -10.34
CA LEU A 126 -20.43 -12.72 -10.62
C LEU A 126 -19.30 -13.64 -10.11
N ALA A 127 -19.65 -14.85 -9.69
CA ALA A 127 -18.66 -15.88 -9.35
C ALA A 127 -17.90 -16.35 -10.60
N ALA A 128 -16.57 -16.44 -10.51
CA ALA A 128 -15.69 -16.77 -11.63
C ALA A 128 -14.42 -17.47 -11.14
N ASN A 129 -13.94 -18.49 -11.86
CA ASN A 129 -12.63 -19.09 -11.56
C ASN A 129 -11.60 -18.55 -12.55
N LEU A 130 -10.58 -17.87 -12.04
CA LEU A 130 -9.42 -17.38 -12.79
C LEU A 130 -8.33 -18.44 -12.75
N LYS A 131 -7.85 -18.89 -13.92
CA LYS A 131 -6.70 -19.80 -14.00
C LYS A 131 -5.37 -19.08 -13.79
N PRO A 132 -4.31 -19.80 -13.35
CA PRO A 132 -3.00 -19.20 -13.12
C PRO A 132 -2.53 -18.40 -14.34
N VAL A 133 -2.18 -17.15 -14.12
CA VAL A 133 -1.82 -16.19 -15.17
C VAL A 133 -0.52 -15.49 -14.82
N ASP A 134 0.38 -15.42 -15.79
CA ASP A 134 1.61 -14.64 -15.69
C ASP A 134 1.30 -13.18 -16.03
N LEU A 135 1.65 -12.27 -15.12
CA LEU A 135 1.49 -10.81 -15.23
C LEU A 135 2.87 -10.17 -15.43
N TYR A 136 3.04 -9.48 -16.55
CA TYR A 136 4.27 -8.77 -16.90
C TYR A 136 4.21 -7.35 -16.36
N LEU A 137 5.09 -7.01 -15.43
CA LEU A 137 5.15 -5.71 -14.75
C LEU A 137 6.06 -4.75 -15.53
N TYR A 138 5.57 -3.55 -15.86
CA TYR A 138 6.24 -2.59 -16.74
C TYR A 138 5.98 -1.12 -16.37
N ASN A 139 6.85 -0.24 -16.86
CA ASN A 139 6.68 1.21 -16.80
C ASN A 139 5.90 1.68 -18.04
N LYS A 140 4.79 2.39 -17.79
CA LYS A 140 3.84 2.83 -18.82
C LYS A 140 4.44 3.80 -19.84
N GLU A 141 5.29 4.71 -19.37
CA GLU A 141 5.90 5.77 -20.18
C GLU A 141 7.06 5.25 -21.06
N THR A 142 7.51 4.01 -20.85
CA THR A 142 8.60 3.39 -21.63
C THR A 142 8.06 2.80 -22.92
N HIS A 143 8.58 3.28 -24.06
CA HIS A 143 8.18 2.84 -25.40
C HIS A 143 9.42 2.43 -26.23
N PRO A 144 9.45 1.22 -26.85
CA PRO A 144 8.45 0.16 -26.74
C PRO A 144 8.34 -0.41 -25.32
N MET A 145 7.18 -0.97 -24.99
CA MET A 145 6.92 -1.58 -23.68
C MET A 145 7.98 -2.64 -23.35
N SER A 146 8.57 -2.54 -22.15
CA SER A 146 9.54 -3.50 -21.63
C SER A 146 9.19 -3.87 -20.18
N SER A 147 8.91 -5.15 -19.95
CA SER A 147 8.63 -5.66 -18.62
C SER A 147 9.92 -5.89 -17.82
N PHE A 148 9.92 -5.50 -16.55
CA PHE A 148 11.06 -5.67 -15.65
C PHE A 148 10.92 -6.83 -14.65
N LEU A 149 9.70 -7.28 -14.38
CA LEU A 149 9.39 -8.44 -13.53
C LEU A 149 8.19 -9.22 -14.11
N MET A 150 8.04 -10.49 -13.73
CA MET A 150 6.90 -11.33 -14.08
C MET A 150 6.30 -11.98 -12.82
N LEU A 151 5.09 -11.56 -12.44
CA LEU A 151 4.35 -12.03 -11.27
C LEU A 151 3.31 -13.08 -11.72
N LYS A 152 3.41 -14.31 -11.21
CA LYS A 152 2.45 -15.38 -11.47
C LYS A 152 1.34 -15.38 -10.43
N LEU A 153 0.10 -15.10 -10.85
CA LEU A 153 -1.08 -15.35 -10.01
C LEU A 153 -1.41 -16.86 -9.97
N PRO A 154 -1.92 -17.38 -8.84
CA PRO A 154 -2.39 -18.77 -8.72
C PRO A 154 -3.78 -18.97 -9.34
N ASP A 155 -4.34 -20.17 -9.19
CA ASP A 155 -5.76 -20.44 -9.48
C ASP A 155 -6.61 -19.76 -8.40
N LEU A 156 -7.56 -18.92 -8.79
CA LEU A 156 -8.33 -18.07 -7.88
C LEU A 156 -9.83 -18.24 -8.12
N HIS A 157 -10.56 -18.59 -7.07
CA HIS A 157 -12.03 -18.73 -7.09
C HIS A 157 -12.64 -17.43 -6.57
N LEU A 158 -13.11 -16.59 -7.49
CA LEU A 158 -13.60 -15.23 -7.22
C LEU A 158 -15.10 -15.24 -6.98
N ASN A 159 -15.58 -14.55 -5.95
CA ASN A 159 -17.00 -14.37 -5.64
C ASN A 159 -17.22 -13.11 -4.79
N HIS A 160 -17.64 -11.99 -5.43
CA HIS A 160 -17.65 -10.66 -4.80
C HIS A 160 -16.25 -10.28 -4.29
N LYS A 161 -16.12 -9.48 -3.20
CA LYS A 161 -14.80 -9.16 -2.64
C LYS A 161 -14.09 -10.46 -2.25
N THR A 162 -13.02 -10.76 -2.97
CA THR A 162 -12.16 -11.93 -2.80
C THR A 162 -10.75 -11.42 -2.53
N ASP A 163 -10.23 -11.70 -1.34
CA ASP A 163 -8.87 -11.34 -0.99
C ASP A 163 -7.87 -12.31 -1.63
N VAL A 164 -6.79 -11.77 -2.19
CA VAL A 164 -5.80 -12.48 -3.00
C VAL A 164 -4.42 -12.26 -2.40
N THR A 165 -3.77 -13.36 -2.02
CA THR A 165 -2.41 -13.32 -1.47
C THR A 165 -1.46 -14.15 -2.33
N VAL A 166 -0.42 -13.52 -2.85
CA VAL A 166 0.77 -14.19 -3.39
C VAL A 166 1.84 -14.16 -2.30
N VAL A 167 2.46 -15.30 -2.01
CA VAL A 167 3.45 -15.44 -0.92
C VAL A 167 4.77 -15.96 -1.46
N ASN A 168 5.85 -15.32 -1.02
CA ASN A 168 7.25 -15.71 -1.20
C ASN A 168 7.68 -16.08 -2.63
N GLN A 169 7.11 -15.41 -3.65
CA GLN A 169 7.40 -15.73 -5.04
C GLN A 169 8.73 -15.10 -5.48
N THR A 170 9.73 -15.94 -5.76
CA THR A 170 10.96 -15.49 -6.43
C THR A 170 10.68 -15.23 -7.91
N MET A 171 10.97 -14.00 -8.35
CA MET A 171 10.82 -13.53 -9.71
C MET A 171 12.19 -13.09 -10.24
N LYS A 172 12.45 -13.33 -11.53
CA LYS A 172 13.66 -12.86 -12.21
C LYS A 172 13.46 -11.44 -12.74
N VAL A 173 14.49 -10.61 -12.59
CA VAL A 173 14.57 -9.26 -13.17
C VAL A 173 14.81 -9.41 -14.67
N THR A 174 13.83 -9.04 -15.49
CA THR A 174 13.91 -9.12 -16.96
C THR A 174 14.45 -7.84 -17.60
N ASN A 175 14.44 -6.72 -16.86
CA ASN A 175 15.06 -5.46 -17.30
C ASN A 175 15.45 -4.59 -16.08
N HIS A 176 16.75 -4.56 -15.75
CA HIS A 176 17.28 -3.81 -14.60
C HIS A 176 17.17 -2.29 -14.76
N THR A 177 17.18 -1.76 -15.99
CA THR A 177 17.04 -0.32 -16.26
C THR A 177 15.63 0.14 -15.91
N GLU A 178 14.62 -0.62 -16.33
CA GLU A 178 13.22 -0.32 -16.03
C GLU A 178 12.88 -0.54 -14.55
N LEU A 179 13.47 -1.55 -13.90
CA LEU A 179 13.37 -1.72 -12.44
C LEU A 179 14.02 -0.55 -11.68
N LEU A 180 15.17 -0.04 -12.14
CA LEU A 180 15.83 1.14 -11.56
C LEU A 180 14.96 2.39 -11.73
N LEU A 181 14.40 2.62 -12.92
CA LEU A 181 13.48 3.74 -13.18
C LEU A 181 12.25 3.66 -12.27
N TRP A 182 11.61 2.49 -12.17
CA TRP A 182 10.46 2.29 -11.28
C TRP A 182 10.83 2.52 -9.81
N PHE A 183 11.97 1.98 -9.36
CA PHE A 183 12.44 2.12 -7.98
C PHE A 183 12.86 3.57 -7.65
N ASN A 184 13.31 4.36 -8.63
CA ASN A 184 13.54 5.79 -8.44
C ASN A 184 12.22 6.50 -8.06
N GLU A 185 11.18 6.28 -8.84
CA GLU A 185 9.87 6.90 -8.64
C GLU A 185 9.21 6.42 -7.34
N PHE A 186 9.37 5.14 -7.01
CA PHE A 186 8.94 4.55 -5.73
C PHE A 186 9.72 5.11 -4.53
N PHE A 187 10.98 5.53 -4.70
CA PHE A 187 11.72 6.24 -3.67
C PHE A 187 11.20 7.68 -3.49
N ASP A 188 11.10 8.44 -4.59
CA ASP A 188 10.87 9.88 -4.54
C ASP A 188 9.42 10.27 -4.21
N LYS A 189 8.42 9.53 -4.71
CA LYS A 189 7.00 9.94 -4.66
C LYS A 189 6.24 9.33 -3.47
N PRO A 190 5.11 9.94 -3.06
CA PRO A 190 4.16 9.32 -2.12
C PRO A 190 3.31 8.21 -2.73
N LYS A 191 3.20 8.19 -4.06
CA LYS A 191 2.64 7.10 -4.85
C LYS A 191 3.42 6.93 -6.14
N VAL A 192 3.60 5.70 -6.59
CA VAL A 192 4.11 5.38 -7.94
C VAL A 192 3.04 4.65 -8.77
N GLU A 193 3.04 4.85 -10.08
CA GLU A 193 2.28 4.00 -11.01
C GLU A 193 3.06 2.71 -11.29
N LEU A 194 2.37 1.56 -11.25
CA LEU A 194 2.88 0.29 -11.77
C LEU A 194 1.89 -0.21 -12.82
N SER A 195 2.38 -0.59 -14.01
CA SER A 195 1.53 -1.20 -15.03
C SER A 195 1.78 -2.70 -15.16
N LEU A 196 0.72 -3.44 -15.49
CA LEU A 196 0.73 -4.88 -15.68
C LEU A 196 -0.04 -5.28 -16.94
N GLU A 197 0.51 -6.23 -17.69
CA GLU A 197 -0.19 -6.95 -18.77
C GLU A 197 -0.31 -8.43 -18.40
N GLY A 198 -1.48 -9.03 -18.58
CA GLY A 198 -1.69 -10.47 -18.53
C GLY A 198 -2.77 -10.92 -19.51
N LYS A 199 -2.85 -12.24 -19.76
CA LYS A 199 -3.87 -12.85 -20.64
C LYS A 199 -4.65 -13.94 -19.89
N PRO A 200 -5.48 -13.58 -18.89
CA PRO A 200 -6.20 -14.54 -18.05
C PRO A 200 -7.20 -15.42 -18.83
N GLU A 201 -7.22 -16.72 -18.48
CA GLU A 201 -8.32 -17.64 -18.80
C GLU A 201 -9.33 -17.62 -17.63
N ILE A 202 -10.56 -17.17 -17.91
CA ILE A 202 -11.62 -16.93 -16.93
C ILE A 202 -12.78 -17.89 -17.19
N HIS A 203 -13.18 -18.62 -16.17
CA HIS A 203 -14.25 -19.63 -16.23
C HIS A 203 -15.50 -19.09 -15.53
N LEU A 204 -16.58 -18.86 -16.29
CA LEU A 204 -17.92 -18.57 -15.76
C LEU A 204 -18.75 -19.86 -15.81
N GLY A 205 -18.70 -20.63 -14.72
CA GLY A 205 -19.21 -22.00 -14.70
C GLY A 205 -18.44 -22.88 -15.70
N ALA A 206 -19.13 -23.41 -16.71
CA ALA A 206 -18.51 -24.21 -17.78
C ALA A 206 -17.99 -23.36 -18.97
N LEU A 207 -18.22 -22.05 -18.99
CA LEU A 207 -17.87 -21.17 -20.12
C LEU A 207 -16.49 -20.56 -19.92
N LYS A 208 -15.63 -20.68 -20.94
CA LYS A 208 -14.24 -20.18 -20.92
C LYS A 208 -14.09 -18.89 -21.73
N TYR A 209 -13.41 -17.90 -21.16
CA TYR A 209 -13.12 -16.63 -21.81
C TYR A 209 -11.63 -16.28 -21.67
N HIS A 210 -10.98 -15.93 -22.78
CA HIS A 210 -9.61 -15.43 -22.81
C HIS A 210 -9.65 -13.95 -23.15
N ARG A 211 -9.14 -13.09 -22.27
CA ARG A 211 -9.10 -11.63 -22.42
C ARG A 211 -7.72 -11.08 -22.06
N SER A 212 -7.36 -9.90 -22.55
CA SER A 212 -6.22 -9.17 -22.00
C SER A 212 -6.64 -8.43 -20.74
N LEU A 213 -5.74 -8.38 -19.77
CA LEU A 213 -5.78 -7.52 -18.61
C LEU A 213 -4.60 -6.55 -18.76
N GLU A 214 -4.89 -5.32 -19.17
CA GLU A 214 -3.93 -4.22 -19.22
C GLU A 214 -4.37 -3.21 -18.17
N LYS A 215 -3.55 -3.01 -17.13
CA LYS A 215 -3.92 -2.17 -15.98
C LYS A 215 -2.74 -1.39 -15.45
N THR A 216 -2.95 -0.11 -15.18
CA THR A 216 -2.08 0.69 -14.31
C THR A 216 -2.73 0.81 -12.93
N ILE A 217 -1.93 0.65 -11.88
CA ILE A 217 -2.32 0.76 -10.47
C ILE A 217 -1.42 1.78 -9.75
N GLU A 218 -1.98 2.48 -8.77
CA GLU A 218 -1.21 3.35 -7.86
C GLU A 218 -0.77 2.55 -6.63
N ILE A 219 0.52 2.63 -6.27
CA ILE A 219 1.07 1.97 -5.08
C ILE A 219 1.64 3.04 -4.13
N PRO A 220 1.18 3.12 -2.87
CA PRO A 220 1.78 4.00 -1.85
C PRO A 220 3.26 3.66 -1.63
N SER A 221 4.10 4.70 -1.60
CA SER A 221 5.55 4.57 -1.75
C SER A 221 6.32 5.50 -0.79
N LEU A 222 7.67 5.52 -0.87
CA LEU A 222 8.52 5.95 0.24
C LEU A 222 8.49 7.45 0.59
N THR A 223 8.00 8.32 -0.29
CA THR A 223 7.93 9.78 -0.05
C THR A 223 9.29 10.37 0.34
N TYR A 224 10.37 9.97 -0.35
CA TYR A 224 11.76 10.36 -0.07
C TYR A 224 12.24 10.03 1.37
N LEU A 225 11.61 9.05 2.04
CA LEU A 225 11.82 8.72 3.46
C LEU A 225 11.47 9.88 4.42
N ASP A 226 10.42 10.65 4.13
CA ASP A 226 10.00 11.77 4.99
C ASP A 226 9.87 11.37 6.48
N GLY A 227 10.55 12.12 7.34
CA GLY A 227 10.79 11.76 8.75
C GLY A 227 12.09 10.99 9.05
N PHE A 228 12.94 10.72 8.05
CA PHE A 228 14.28 10.15 8.26
C PHE A 228 15.12 11.02 9.20
N GLY A 229 15.85 10.39 10.11
CA GLY A 229 16.69 11.13 11.05
C GLY A 229 17.48 10.25 12.00
N LEU A 230 18.35 10.89 12.78
CA LEU A 230 19.14 10.25 13.83
C LEU A 230 18.32 10.17 15.13
N ILE A 231 18.26 8.99 15.74
CA ILE A 231 17.65 8.78 17.07
C ILE A 231 18.71 8.94 18.15
N ASP A 232 19.84 8.26 17.98
CA ASP A 232 20.99 8.32 18.88
C ASP A 232 22.29 8.05 18.11
N LEU A 233 23.41 8.46 18.71
CA LEU A 233 24.77 8.39 18.17
C LEU A 233 25.74 8.20 19.34
N THR A 234 26.85 7.53 19.09
CA THR A 234 27.95 7.36 20.06
C THR A 234 29.26 7.18 19.30
N PHE A 235 30.28 7.92 19.73
CA PHE A 235 31.64 7.77 19.23
C PHE A 235 32.50 6.92 20.16
N ASP A 236 33.09 5.86 19.61
CA ASP A 236 34.14 5.08 20.26
C ASP A 236 35.51 5.60 19.79
N LEU A 237 36.04 6.60 20.52
CA LEU A 237 37.38 7.13 20.29
C LEU A 237 38.51 6.19 20.77
N GLN A 238 38.17 5.03 21.37
CA GLN A 238 39.13 3.94 21.64
C GLN A 238 39.16 2.89 20.51
N SER A 239 38.33 2.98 19.47
CA SER A 239 38.13 1.90 18.48
C SER A 239 39.44 1.35 17.90
N ASN A 240 40.43 2.22 17.66
CA ASN A 240 41.78 1.91 17.18
C ASN A 240 42.58 0.93 18.09
N ARG A 241 42.02 0.48 19.22
CA ARG A 241 42.55 -0.60 20.07
C ARG A 241 41.63 -1.84 20.19
N THR A 242 40.35 -1.77 19.78
CA THR A 242 39.36 -2.84 20.10
C THR A 242 38.14 -2.98 19.16
N SER A 243 37.84 -2.03 18.28
CA SER A 243 36.65 -2.02 17.42
C SER A 243 36.99 -1.66 15.98
N LYS A 244 36.32 -2.30 15.01
CA LYS A 244 36.42 -1.96 13.57
C LYS A 244 35.83 -0.57 13.24
N TYR A 245 34.96 -0.07 14.12
CA TYR A 245 34.10 1.09 13.89
C TYR A 245 34.21 2.08 15.05
N ASN A 246 34.45 3.36 14.74
CA ASN A 246 34.54 4.46 15.72
C ASN A 246 33.19 5.17 15.97
N MET A 247 32.14 4.79 15.25
CA MET A 247 30.82 5.43 15.30
C MET A 247 29.71 4.38 15.24
N LYS A 248 28.66 4.55 16.05
CA LYS A 248 27.44 3.72 16.02
C LYS A 248 26.23 4.50 16.54
N GLY A 249 25.04 3.98 16.31
CA GLY A 249 23.80 4.55 16.84
C GLY A 249 22.55 3.94 16.22
N ASN A 250 21.43 4.65 16.27
CA ASN A 250 20.19 4.26 15.60
C ASN A 250 19.65 5.38 14.71
N LEU A 251 19.12 5.01 13.54
CA LEU A 251 18.36 5.87 12.63
C LEU A 251 16.87 5.56 12.72
N ASN A 252 16.03 6.57 12.54
CA ASN A 252 14.66 6.39 12.10
C ASN A 252 14.65 6.33 10.57
N ILE A 253 14.17 5.22 10.00
CA ILE A 253 13.97 5.07 8.56
C ILE A 253 12.49 4.79 8.28
N PRO A 254 11.70 5.81 7.91
CA PRO A 254 10.29 5.66 7.58
C PRO A 254 10.06 4.88 6.28
N ASN A 255 8.95 4.16 6.24
CA ASN A 255 8.37 3.58 5.03
C ASN A 255 6.89 3.96 5.00
N SER A 256 6.55 5.02 4.27
CA SER A 256 5.17 5.49 4.08
C SER A 256 4.34 4.62 3.11
N GLY A 257 4.97 3.58 2.54
CA GLY A 257 4.32 2.63 1.63
C GLY A 257 3.68 1.43 2.33
N VAL A 258 2.99 0.61 1.55
CA VAL A 258 2.26 -0.60 2.03
C VAL A 258 3.10 -1.89 1.96
N LEU A 259 4.24 -1.87 1.29
CA LEU A 259 5.13 -3.01 1.11
C LEU A 259 6.27 -2.98 2.14
N ARG A 260 6.53 -4.10 2.83
CA ARG A 260 7.79 -4.29 3.56
C ARG A 260 8.95 -4.39 2.57
N LEU A 261 10.02 -3.63 2.75
CA LEU A 261 11.17 -3.63 1.84
C LEU A 261 12.38 -4.32 2.50
N GLY A 262 12.84 -5.44 1.93
CA GLY A 262 14.08 -6.08 2.31
C GLY A 262 15.20 -5.68 1.34
N LEU A 263 16.04 -4.73 1.74
CA LEU A 263 17.07 -4.14 0.87
C LEU A 263 18.47 -4.77 1.07
N GLY A 264 18.63 -5.63 2.07
CA GLY A 264 19.91 -6.29 2.38
C GLY A 264 20.89 -5.36 3.10
N ASN A 265 22.18 -5.58 2.91
CA ASN A 265 23.23 -4.79 3.55
C ASN A 265 23.44 -3.49 2.76
N LEU A 266 23.49 -2.36 3.45
CA LEU A 266 23.58 -1.03 2.83
C LEU A 266 24.74 -0.23 3.43
N THR A 267 25.48 0.45 2.57
CA THR A 267 26.52 1.40 2.98
C THR A 267 26.16 2.79 2.47
N PHE A 268 26.21 3.80 3.35
CA PHE A 268 26.02 5.21 2.98
C PHE A 268 27.24 6.04 3.36
N ASN A 269 27.59 7.00 2.50
CA ASN A 269 28.50 8.08 2.82
C ASN A 269 27.75 9.12 3.68
N VAL A 270 28.39 9.60 4.75
CA VAL A 270 27.91 10.76 5.53
C VAL A 270 28.66 11.99 5.05
N MET A 271 27.94 12.95 4.50
CA MET A 271 28.48 14.19 3.92
C MET A 271 28.07 15.41 4.75
N SER A 272 28.86 16.47 4.77
CA SER A 272 28.39 17.83 5.12
C SER A 272 29.00 18.81 4.13
N GLY A 273 28.14 19.53 3.41
CA GLY A 273 28.52 20.08 2.10
C GLY A 273 28.99 18.96 1.17
N GLU A 274 30.06 19.22 0.41
CA GLU A 274 30.73 18.24 -0.45
C GLU A 274 31.72 17.33 0.29
N THR A 275 32.07 17.64 1.55
CA THR A 275 33.05 16.86 2.33
C THR A 275 32.44 15.57 2.87
N ARG A 276 33.06 14.42 2.58
CA ARG A 276 32.68 13.13 3.19
C ARG A 276 33.30 13.00 4.58
N LEU A 277 32.47 13.15 5.61
CA LEU A 277 32.86 13.05 7.02
C LEU A 277 32.63 11.67 7.63
N GLY A 278 32.03 10.72 6.91
CA GLY A 278 31.92 9.34 7.41
C GLY A 278 31.38 8.32 6.42
N LEU A 279 31.29 7.09 6.90
CA LEU A 279 30.74 5.92 6.22
C LEU A 279 29.96 5.08 7.24
N ILE A 280 28.66 4.86 7.02
CA ILE A 280 27.79 4.03 7.87
C ILE A 280 27.35 2.77 7.13
N ASN A 281 27.16 1.69 7.89
CA ASN A 281 26.72 0.38 7.42
C ASN A 281 25.43 -0.01 8.16
N LEU A 282 24.44 -0.48 7.40
CA LEU A 282 23.20 -1.09 7.89
C LEU A 282 23.22 -2.57 7.47
N TRP A 283 22.90 -3.47 8.40
CA TRP A 283 22.91 -4.92 8.17
C TRP A 283 21.48 -5.46 8.07
N ASP A 284 21.20 -6.25 7.03
CA ASP A 284 19.88 -6.79 6.67
C ASP A 284 18.72 -5.79 6.87
N LEU A 285 18.72 -4.70 6.08
CA LEU A 285 17.71 -3.67 6.21
C LEU A 285 16.33 -4.17 5.77
N GLN A 286 15.43 -4.33 6.74
CA GLN A 286 14.02 -4.67 6.56
C GLN A 286 13.14 -3.49 7.02
N LEU A 287 12.61 -2.72 6.06
CA LEU A 287 11.72 -1.57 6.33
C LEU A 287 10.26 -2.00 6.32
N TRP A 288 9.64 -2.12 7.49
CA TRP A 288 8.21 -2.34 7.65
C TRP A 288 7.44 -1.02 7.45
N PRO A 289 6.17 -1.06 6.97
CA PRO A 289 5.32 0.12 6.91
C PRO A 289 5.27 0.90 8.23
N GLY A 290 5.49 2.20 8.18
CA GLY A 290 5.67 3.08 9.35
C GLY A 290 7.14 3.41 9.64
N ASN A 291 7.42 3.79 10.89
CA ASN A 291 8.77 4.15 11.35
C ASN A 291 9.57 2.91 11.77
N ASN A 292 10.81 2.79 11.28
CA ASN A 292 11.73 1.71 11.65
C ASN A 292 12.92 2.28 12.42
N THR A 293 13.16 1.79 13.64
CA THR A 293 14.41 2.02 14.37
C THR A 293 15.47 1.05 13.83
N VAL A 294 16.51 1.57 13.20
CA VAL A 294 17.53 0.77 12.50
C VAL A 294 18.91 1.06 13.12
N PRO A 295 19.59 0.06 13.69
CA PRO A 295 20.95 0.25 14.21
C PRO A 295 21.96 0.39 13.06
N PHE A 296 22.99 1.20 13.28
CA PHE A 296 24.09 1.37 12.33
C PHE A 296 25.46 1.34 13.02
N GLU A 297 26.47 0.91 12.26
CA GLU A 297 27.89 0.97 12.66
C GLU A 297 28.72 1.58 11.53
N GLY A 298 29.76 2.34 11.86
CA GLY A 298 30.51 3.08 10.86
C GLY A 298 31.79 3.73 11.36
N ASN A 299 32.40 4.51 10.47
CA ASN A 299 33.55 5.35 10.78
C ASN A 299 33.27 6.79 10.42
N PHE A 300 33.64 7.69 11.32
CA PHE A 300 33.64 9.14 11.16
C PHE A 300 35.09 9.62 11.03
N PHE A 301 35.34 10.46 10.03
CA PHE A 301 36.67 10.89 9.61
C PHE A 301 36.99 12.26 10.22
N PHE A 302 37.42 12.25 11.48
CA PHE A 302 37.83 13.47 12.22
C PHE A 302 39.04 14.17 11.57
N ASP A 303 39.86 13.40 10.88
CA ASP A 303 40.97 13.82 10.03
C ASP A 303 40.53 14.60 8.77
N GLU A 304 39.37 14.27 8.19
CA GLU A 304 38.74 15.05 7.11
C GLU A 304 37.99 16.29 7.64
N LEU A 305 37.48 16.24 8.88
CA LEU A 305 36.75 17.36 9.49
C LEU A 305 37.63 18.58 9.75
N VAL A 306 38.84 18.40 10.29
CA VAL A 306 39.72 19.52 10.70
C VAL A 306 40.16 20.42 9.53
N PRO A 307 40.70 19.92 8.39
CA PRO A 307 41.15 20.79 7.31
C PRO A 307 39.99 21.49 6.58
N ASN A 308 38.82 20.85 6.49
CA ASN A 308 37.65 21.38 5.81
C ASN A 308 36.73 22.21 6.74
N LEU A 309 37.11 22.40 8.01
CA LEU A 309 36.23 22.95 9.05
C LEU A 309 35.65 24.33 8.71
N SER A 310 36.42 25.23 8.10
CA SER A 310 35.92 26.57 7.72
C SER A 310 34.85 26.51 6.64
N GLU A 311 35.03 25.67 5.62
CA GLU A 311 34.06 25.46 4.55
C GLU A 311 32.79 24.78 5.06
N ILE A 312 32.94 23.78 5.93
CA ILE A 312 31.82 23.12 6.60
C ILE A 312 31.04 24.13 7.46
N LEU A 313 31.70 24.88 8.34
CA LEU A 313 31.04 25.90 9.17
C LEU A 313 30.37 26.98 8.30
N ASP A 314 31.00 27.41 7.20
CA ASP A 314 30.44 28.38 6.26
C ASP A 314 29.17 27.87 5.57
N SER A 315 29.16 26.61 5.13
CA SER A 315 27.96 25.96 4.55
C SER A 315 26.84 25.75 5.59
N GLN A 316 27.21 25.53 6.86
CA GLN A 316 26.28 25.18 7.95
C GLN A 316 25.75 26.39 8.74
N LYS A 317 26.10 27.63 8.38
CA LYS A 317 25.70 28.87 9.10
C LYS A 317 24.21 28.92 9.46
N GLY A 318 23.33 28.49 8.55
CA GLY A 318 21.89 28.40 8.80
C GLY A 318 21.54 27.42 9.93
N SER A 319 21.91 26.15 9.77
CA SER A 319 21.69 25.07 10.74
C SER A 319 22.30 25.38 12.11
N LEU A 320 23.52 25.91 12.13
CA LEU A 320 24.26 26.24 13.35
C LEU A 320 23.57 27.35 14.16
N SER A 321 22.98 28.35 13.48
CA SER A 321 22.18 29.39 14.15
C SER A 321 20.92 28.84 14.85
N GLN A 322 20.48 27.64 14.47
CA GLN A 322 19.35 26.91 15.07
C GLN A 322 19.81 25.87 16.10
N GLY A 323 21.13 25.65 16.28
CA GLY A 323 21.71 24.69 17.21
C GLY A 323 21.96 23.29 16.65
N TYR A 324 21.90 23.12 15.33
CA TYR A 324 22.06 21.82 14.64
C TYR A 324 23.21 21.85 13.61
N ILE A 325 23.69 20.68 13.23
CA ILE A 325 24.51 20.47 12.02
C ILE A 325 23.68 19.61 11.06
N GLU A 326 23.59 20.02 9.80
CA GLU A 326 22.99 19.22 8.74
C GLU A 326 24.04 18.29 8.11
N PHE A 327 23.67 17.03 7.94
CA PHE A 327 24.41 16.02 7.22
C PHE A 327 23.53 15.41 6.13
N ASN A 328 24.16 14.96 5.05
CA ASN A 328 23.50 14.28 3.94
C ASN A 328 24.00 12.83 3.88
N ALA A 329 23.09 11.86 4.03
CA ALA A 329 23.37 10.47 3.71
C ALA A 329 23.21 10.26 2.19
N THR A 330 24.28 9.80 1.54
CA THR A 330 24.29 9.48 0.10
C THR A 330 24.68 8.02 -0.08
N GLY A 331 23.99 7.27 -0.93
CA GLY A 331 24.29 5.85 -1.15
C GLY A 331 25.74 5.60 -1.56
N ASN A 332 26.30 4.47 -1.12
CA ASN A 332 27.61 3.99 -1.54
C ASN A 332 27.47 2.61 -2.20
N SER A 333 26.95 1.63 -1.47
CA SER A 333 26.74 0.26 -1.95
C SER A 333 25.49 -0.40 -1.35
N THR A 334 24.94 -1.37 -2.06
CA THR A 334 23.84 -2.25 -1.62
C THR A 334 24.20 -3.68 -1.96
N MET A 335 24.17 -4.59 -0.99
CA MET A 335 24.57 -5.98 -1.18
C MET A 335 23.57 -6.97 -0.58
N ALA A 336 23.12 -7.94 -1.39
CA ALA A 336 22.40 -9.12 -0.91
C ALA A 336 23.21 -10.38 -1.28
N ASN A 337 23.31 -11.34 -0.36
CA ASN A 337 24.05 -12.60 -0.54
C ASN A 337 25.51 -12.48 -1.04
N GLY A 338 26.13 -11.31 -0.90
CA GLY A 338 27.50 -11.03 -1.36
C GLY A 338 27.60 -10.35 -2.73
N GLU A 339 26.48 -10.05 -3.38
CA GLU A 339 26.43 -9.43 -4.72
C GLU A 339 25.85 -8.01 -4.71
N HIS A 340 26.32 -7.16 -5.63
CA HIS A 340 25.95 -5.74 -5.72
C HIS A 340 24.61 -5.50 -6.43
N ILE A 341 23.69 -4.82 -5.74
CA ILE A 341 22.31 -4.61 -6.18
C ILE A 341 22.19 -3.28 -6.94
N LYS A 342 22.72 -3.29 -8.17
CA LYS A 342 22.94 -2.09 -8.99
C LYS A 342 21.70 -1.22 -9.25
N TYR A 343 20.48 -1.79 -9.23
CA TYR A 343 19.24 -1.01 -9.39
C TYR A 343 18.82 -0.26 -8.12
N VAL A 344 19.22 -0.73 -6.93
CA VAL A 344 19.06 0.01 -5.67
C VAL A 344 20.20 1.04 -5.52
N GLU A 345 21.45 0.64 -5.77
CA GLU A 345 22.62 1.54 -5.78
C GLU A 345 22.43 2.70 -6.77
N GLY A 346 21.98 2.40 -7.99
CA GLY A 346 21.74 3.38 -9.04
C GLY A 346 20.61 4.39 -8.78
N VAL A 347 19.84 4.17 -7.70
CA VAL A 347 18.90 5.14 -7.12
C VAL A 347 19.56 5.82 -5.91
N LEU A 348 19.94 5.07 -4.87
CA LEU A 348 20.42 5.62 -3.60
C LEU A 348 21.69 6.46 -3.72
N ASN A 349 22.60 6.13 -4.64
CA ASN A 349 23.83 6.89 -4.87
C ASN A 349 23.57 8.25 -5.55
N LYS A 350 22.32 8.54 -5.94
CA LYS A 350 21.84 9.85 -6.46
C LYS A 350 20.93 10.58 -5.47
N LYS A 351 20.66 10.02 -4.28
CA LYS A 351 19.82 10.64 -3.25
C LYS A 351 20.70 11.28 -2.20
N HIS A 352 20.34 12.49 -1.80
CA HIS A 352 20.91 13.17 -0.64
C HIS A 352 19.82 13.23 0.43
N ILE A 353 19.86 12.27 1.35
CA ILE A 353 18.87 12.11 2.42
C ILE A 353 19.36 12.97 3.59
N ARG A 354 18.73 14.13 3.81
CA ARG A 354 19.16 15.11 4.80
C ARG A 354 18.77 14.67 6.21
N PHE A 355 19.64 14.88 7.19
CA PHE A 355 19.36 14.69 8.60
C PHE A 355 20.12 15.70 9.47
N THR A 356 19.51 16.15 10.56
CA THR A 356 20.08 17.14 11.48
C THR A 356 20.51 16.53 12.80
N VAL A 357 21.71 16.83 13.26
CA VAL A 357 22.24 16.40 14.56
C VAL A 357 22.36 17.61 15.49
N PRO A 358 21.81 17.57 16.73
CA PRO A 358 22.00 18.67 17.68
C PRO A 358 23.47 18.84 18.07
N VAL A 359 23.99 20.07 17.99
CA VAL A 359 25.41 20.37 18.32
C VAL A 359 25.75 19.95 19.75
N ILE A 360 24.83 20.12 20.69
CA ILE A 360 25.00 19.77 22.11
C ILE A 360 25.11 18.25 22.30
N SER A 361 24.37 17.45 21.54
CA SER A 361 24.51 15.98 21.56
C SER A 361 25.85 15.58 20.99
N LEU A 362 26.19 16.05 19.77
CA LEU A 362 27.45 15.73 19.10
C LEU A 362 28.67 16.06 19.99
N LEU A 363 28.69 17.24 20.61
CA LEU A 363 29.73 17.63 21.57
C LEU A 363 29.71 16.77 22.84
N GLY A 364 28.52 16.43 23.37
CA GLY A 364 28.37 15.55 24.52
C GLY A 364 28.91 14.14 24.29
N ASP A 365 28.65 13.58 23.11
CA ASP A 365 29.04 12.22 22.73
C ASP A 365 30.53 12.16 22.33
N VAL A 366 31.05 13.17 21.63
CA VAL A 366 32.49 13.29 21.35
C VAL A 366 33.29 13.52 22.63
N VAL A 367 32.89 14.45 23.50
CA VAL A 367 33.57 14.67 24.80
C VAL A 367 33.38 13.47 25.74
N GLY A 368 32.25 12.78 25.66
CA GLY A 368 32.01 11.50 26.33
C GLY A 368 33.04 10.45 25.91
N GLY A 369 33.22 10.21 24.61
CA GLY A 369 34.25 9.32 24.08
C GLY A 369 35.67 9.77 24.44
N LEU A 370 35.92 11.09 24.43
CA LEU A 370 37.23 11.69 24.74
C LEU A 370 37.65 11.49 26.20
N LEU A 371 36.71 11.65 27.15
CA LEU A 371 36.97 11.51 28.59
C LEU A 371 37.13 10.05 29.03
N HIS A 372 36.63 9.08 28.25
CA HIS A 372 36.91 7.67 28.46
C HIS A 372 38.17 7.20 27.72
N ALA A 373 38.69 7.95 26.74
CA ALA A 373 39.90 7.59 26.01
C ALA A 373 41.17 7.80 26.86
N ASP A 374 42.03 6.79 26.88
CA ASP A 374 43.37 6.86 27.47
C ASP A 374 44.19 8.02 26.87
N GLN A 375 44.84 8.82 27.72
CA GLN A 375 45.46 10.10 27.35
C GLN A 375 46.53 9.95 26.26
N GLY A 376 47.20 8.79 26.19
CA GLY A 376 48.16 8.49 25.12
C GLY A 376 47.53 8.33 23.72
N SER A 377 46.23 8.03 23.62
CA SER A 377 45.51 8.02 22.34
C SER A 377 45.26 9.44 21.83
N LEU A 378 44.86 10.35 22.74
CA LEU A 378 44.55 11.74 22.44
C LEU A 378 45.74 12.48 21.83
N VAL A 379 46.95 12.26 22.35
CA VAL A 379 48.18 12.88 21.83
C VAL A 379 48.53 12.38 20.42
N ASN A 380 48.10 11.18 20.01
CA ASN A 380 48.36 10.67 18.66
C ASN A 380 47.29 11.12 17.64
N ILE A 381 46.02 11.21 18.04
CA ILE A 381 44.93 11.70 17.17
C ILE A 381 45.01 13.23 17.01
N PHE A 382 45.31 13.94 18.10
CA PHE A 382 45.26 15.41 18.13
C PHE A 382 46.64 16.08 18.19
N GLY A 383 47.74 15.38 18.49
CA GLY A 383 49.08 16.00 18.54
C GLY A 383 49.61 16.51 17.20
N GLY A 384 49.06 16.03 16.07
CA GLY A 384 49.33 16.58 14.74
C GLY A 384 48.44 17.76 14.34
N ALA A 385 47.34 18.02 15.05
CA ALA A 385 46.25 18.90 14.59
C ALA A 385 45.80 19.98 15.60
N VAL A 386 45.96 19.75 16.91
CA VAL A 386 45.53 20.64 18.01
C VAL A 386 46.72 21.44 18.55
N GLY A 387 47.60 21.85 17.64
CA GLY A 387 48.61 22.88 17.90
C GLY A 387 48.04 24.31 17.90
N ASN A 388 46.74 24.49 17.63
CA ASN A 388 46.09 25.79 17.46
C ASN A 388 44.68 25.79 18.10
N SER A 389 44.27 26.91 18.71
CA SER A 389 43.03 27.04 19.51
C SER A 389 41.73 27.13 18.70
N THR A 390 41.84 27.06 17.36
CA THR A 390 40.86 27.59 16.41
C THR A 390 39.48 26.95 16.47
N LEU A 391 39.34 25.63 16.66
CA LEU A 391 38.02 24.97 16.60
C LEU A 391 37.05 25.51 17.67
N LEU A 392 37.52 25.61 18.93
CA LEU A 392 36.71 26.16 20.02
C LEU A 392 36.48 27.67 19.83
N GLU A 393 37.51 28.39 19.40
CA GLU A 393 37.49 29.85 19.23
C GLU A 393 36.54 30.29 18.09
N HIS A 394 36.51 29.54 16.98
CA HIS A 394 35.64 29.80 15.83
C HIS A 394 34.17 29.42 16.12
N VAL A 395 33.93 28.30 16.79
CA VAL A 395 32.57 27.89 17.21
C VAL A 395 31.99 28.86 18.25
N LEU A 396 32.80 29.33 19.21
CA LEU A 396 32.38 30.35 20.18
C LEU A 396 32.18 31.72 19.52
N GLY A 397 33.06 32.13 18.60
CA GLY A 397 32.94 33.39 17.87
C GLY A 397 31.66 33.48 17.02
N HIS A 398 31.24 32.37 16.39
CA HIS A 398 29.95 32.32 15.69
C HIS A 398 28.73 32.32 16.62
N TRP A 399 28.87 31.90 17.88
CA TRP A 399 27.77 31.91 18.86
C TRP A 399 27.56 33.30 19.48
N ASP A 400 28.64 33.98 19.86
CA ASP A 400 28.62 35.28 20.57
C ASP A 400 28.10 36.43 19.68
N GLY A 401 28.20 36.29 18.35
CA GLY A 401 27.69 37.25 17.36
C GLY A 401 26.17 37.48 17.34
N SER A 402 25.41 36.81 18.21
CA SER A 402 23.94 36.92 18.32
C SER A 402 23.43 37.88 19.43
N GLY A 403 24.33 38.48 20.22
CA GLY A 403 24.00 39.38 21.35
C GLY A 403 23.45 40.77 20.99
N GLY A 404 22.51 40.88 20.04
CA GLY A 404 22.13 42.15 19.39
C GLY A 404 20.64 42.52 19.40
N SER A 405 20.13 42.99 20.56
CA SER A 405 18.94 43.85 20.74
C SER A 405 17.80 43.80 19.68
N SER A 406 16.67 43.20 20.06
CA SER A 406 15.35 43.64 19.56
C SER A 406 14.34 43.73 20.72
N SER A 407 13.66 44.88 20.81
CA SER A 407 12.62 45.16 21.80
C SER A 407 11.29 45.34 21.07
N GLY A 408 10.31 44.49 21.34
CA GLY A 408 9.10 44.41 20.52
C GLY A 408 8.01 43.47 21.06
N ASN A 409 7.36 43.87 22.16
CA ASN A 409 6.05 43.43 22.68
C ASN A 409 5.53 42.00 22.42
N ALA A 410 5.27 41.29 23.52
CA ALA A 410 4.71 39.95 23.56
C ALA A 410 3.24 39.81 23.10
N THR A 411 2.92 38.64 22.55
CA THR A 411 1.62 37.97 22.71
C THR A 411 1.82 36.52 23.19
N ARG A 412 0.80 35.92 23.82
CA ARG A 412 0.90 34.68 24.62
C ARG A 412 0.29 33.45 23.95
N GLY A 413 0.89 32.27 24.21
CA GLY A 413 0.24 30.95 24.11
C GLY A 413 1.04 29.94 23.29
N LEU A 414 0.97 28.62 23.56
CA LEU A 414 0.30 27.93 24.67
C LEU A 414 0.86 26.49 24.79
N PHE A 415 1.74 26.20 25.75
CA PHE A 415 2.17 24.81 26.04
C PHE A 415 2.32 24.54 27.54
N GLY A 416 1.76 23.41 27.99
CA GLY A 416 1.58 23.06 29.40
C GLY A 416 2.57 22.03 29.92
N ARG A 417 3.59 22.52 30.64
CA ARG A 417 4.13 21.98 31.92
C ARG A 417 3.75 20.52 32.30
N SER A 418 4.70 19.59 32.15
CA SER A 418 5.24 18.69 33.21
C SER A 418 6.39 17.85 32.61
N ASN A 419 7.34 17.24 33.32
CA ASN A 419 7.77 17.32 34.73
C ASN A 419 9.33 17.16 34.69
N GLY A 420 10.15 17.84 35.48
CA GLY A 420 10.33 17.51 36.90
C GLY A 420 11.69 16.84 37.20
N GLY A 421 12.82 17.48 36.86
CA GLY A 421 14.18 16.98 37.17
C GLY A 421 15.18 18.13 37.36
N LYS A 422 15.91 18.15 38.48
CA LYS A 422 16.85 19.24 38.86
C LYS A 422 18.31 18.78 38.81
N SER A 423 19.21 19.77 38.71
CA SER A 423 20.66 19.73 39.00
C SER A 423 21.61 19.30 37.87
N ARG A 424 22.11 20.29 37.10
CA ARG A 424 23.42 20.27 36.42
C ARG A 424 24.19 21.61 36.48
N SER A 425 23.77 22.58 37.31
CA SER A 425 24.43 23.90 37.42
C SER A 425 25.81 23.87 38.08
N TRP A 426 26.11 22.83 38.87
CA TRP A 426 27.40 22.58 39.52
C TRP A 426 28.58 22.60 38.54
N MET A 427 28.51 21.84 37.44
CA MET A 427 29.68 21.55 36.58
C MET A 427 30.33 22.80 36.00
N TRP A 428 29.53 23.82 35.66
CA TRP A 428 30.00 25.08 35.10
C TRP A 428 30.90 25.88 36.05
N SER A 429 30.74 25.73 37.38
CA SER A 429 31.56 26.44 38.36
C SER A 429 32.94 25.81 38.57
N LEU A 430 33.11 24.52 38.26
CA LEU A 430 34.41 23.85 38.38
C LEU A 430 35.33 24.11 37.19
N MET A 431 34.80 24.15 35.95
CA MET A 431 35.63 24.47 34.78
C MET A 431 36.25 25.87 34.84
N LYS A 432 35.54 26.88 35.39
CA LYS A 432 36.12 28.22 35.62
C LYS A 432 37.23 28.24 36.69
N LEU A 433 37.22 27.31 37.65
CA LEU A 433 38.25 27.21 38.70
C LEU A 433 39.51 26.47 38.23
N GLY A 434 39.43 25.60 37.22
CA GLY A 434 40.58 24.88 36.67
C GLY A 434 41.52 25.73 35.79
N LEU A 435 41.02 26.83 35.23
CA LEU A 435 41.75 27.63 34.22
C LEU A 435 42.63 28.75 34.78
N THR A 436 42.56 29.06 36.08
CA THR A 436 43.22 30.25 36.67
C THR A 436 44.36 29.91 37.63
N ARG A 437 45.16 28.87 37.35
CA ARG A 437 46.34 28.54 38.19
C ARG A 437 47.56 27.99 37.45
N LYS A 438 48.25 28.89 36.75
CA LYS A 438 49.70 28.83 36.47
C LYS A 438 50.30 30.16 36.95
N GLY A 439 51.39 30.14 37.74
CA GLY A 439 52.00 31.41 38.16
C GLY A 439 52.81 31.45 39.46
N LEU A 440 53.31 30.31 39.98
CA LEU A 440 54.54 30.15 40.80
C LEU A 440 54.72 28.67 41.15
#